data_AF-A0A4P8XG31-F1
#
_entry.id   AF-A0A4P8XG31-F1
#
_cell.length_a   1.000
_cell.length_b   1.000
_cell.length_c   1.000
_cell.angle_alpha   90.00
_cell.angle_beta   90.00
_cell.angle_gamma   90.00
#
_symmetry.space_group_name_H-M   'P 1'
#
loop_
_entity.id
_entity.type
_entity.pdbx_description
1 polymer ?
#
loop_
_entity_poly.entity_id
_entity_poly.type
_entity_poly.pdbx_seq_one_letter_code
_entity_poly.pdbx_strand_id
1 'polypeptide(L)'
;MGILSRFTQLMSSSFPSVMEQAEDPERAVRRYLEELGRNLGQLKAEAAAAEAAQGRARRALDEWREELHRLERYAAKAQESGDEGKARSFQDMKEQQEKKVEPLQADFLAATEEAARLQELRGKLVADVRDLEARHARVKHTMAEARLQQQNQGGSDPAGPIDAPLGMLEEKADLALYEAEALAELRSERQEKSFDELFDELIRQAP
;
A
#
# COMPACT_ATOMS: atom_id res chain seq x y z
N MET A 1 -14.06 7.72 -14.72
CA MET A 1 -13.90 6.84 -13.53
C MET A 1 -12.42 6.60 -13.28
N GLY A 2 -11.83 7.31 -12.31
CA GLY A 2 -10.41 7.14 -11.94
C GLY A 2 -10.14 5.81 -11.23
N ILE A 3 -8.86 5.45 -11.07
CA ILE A 3 -8.43 4.21 -10.40
C ILE A 3 -8.97 4.13 -8.97
N LEU A 4 -8.95 5.26 -8.26
CA LEU A 4 -9.56 5.41 -6.94
C LEU A 4 -11.04 5.02 -6.91
N SER A 5 -11.81 5.41 -7.94
CA SER A 5 -13.24 5.10 -8.04
C SER A 5 -13.49 3.62 -8.34
N ARG A 6 -12.62 2.97 -9.12
CA ARG A 6 -12.71 1.53 -9.38
C ARG A 6 -12.34 0.73 -8.14
N PHE A 7 -11.31 1.17 -7.42
CA PHE A 7 -10.90 0.57 -6.15
C PHE A 7 -11.99 0.68 -5.09
N THR A 8 -12.53 1.88 -4.84
CA THR A 8 -13.63 2.04 -3.88
C THR A 8 -14.85 1.22 -4.28
N GLN A 9 -15.13 1.09 -5.57
CA GLN A 9 -16.20 0.22 -6.05
C GLN A 9 -15.93 -1.26 -5.74
N LEU A 10 -14.72 -1.76 -6.00
CA LEU A 10 -14.30 -3.14 -5.68
C LEU A 10 -14.30 -3.44 -4.17
N MET A 11 -13.93 -2.46 -3.34
CA MET A 11 -13.95 -2.58 -1.89
C MET A 11 -15.38 -2.49 -1.32
N SER A 12 -16.22 -1.64 -1.91
CA SER A 12 -17.62 -1.46 -1.50
C SER A 12 -18.54 -2.59 -1.95
N SER A 13 -18.18 -3.30 -3.03
CA SER A 13 -18.81 -4.57 -3.37
C SER A 13 -18.34 -5.60 -2.37
N SER A 14 -19.11 -5.79 -1.30
CA SER A 14 -18.89 -6.86 -0.33
C SER A 14 -18.59 -8.17 -1.04
N PHE A 15 -17.33 -8.60 -1.03
CA PHE A 15 -16.87 -9.90 -1.50
C PHE A 15 -17.79 -11.07 -1.05
N PRO A 16 -18.37 -11.07 0.17
CA PRO A 16 -19.40 -12.04 0.57
C PRO A 16 -20.60 -12.14 -0.38
N SER A 17 -21.09 -11.01 -0.91
CA SER A 17 -22.24 -10.95 -1.82
C SER A 17 -21.92 -11.50 -3.22
N VAL A 18 -20.68 -11.32 -3.68
CA VAL A 18 -20.19 -11.92 -4.93
C VAL A 18 -20.01 -13.42 -4.78
N MET A 19 -19.60 -13.89 -3.59
CA MET A 19 -19.46 -15.32 -3.29
C MET A 19 -20.80 -16.05 -3.19
N GLU A 20 -21.83 -15.44 -2.57
CA GLU A 20 -23.16 -16.05 -2.42
C GLU A 20 -23.91 -16.25 -3.75
N GLN A 21 -23.61 -15.45 -4.77
CA GLN A 21 -24.26 -15.50 -6.08
C GLN A 21 -23.46 -16.26 -7.15
N ALA A 22 -22.22 -16.68 -6.84
CA ALA A 22 -21.36 -17.33 -7.81
C ALA A 22 -21.70 -18.83 -7.95
N GLU A 23 -22.06 -19.26 -9.17
CA GLU A 23 -22.20 -20.71 -9.50
C GLU A 23 -20.89 -21.49 -9.29
N ASP A 24 -19.74 -20.82 -9.45
CA ASP A 24 -18.41 -21.38 -9.24
C ASP A 24 -17.58 -20.42 -8.34
N PRO A 25 -17.56 -20.65 -7.02
CA PRO A 25 -16.89 -19.77 -6.07
C PRO A 25 -15.37 -19.75 -6.27
N GLU A 26 -14.75 -20.87 -6.65
CA GLU A 26 -13.30 -20.95 -6.89
C GLU A 26 -12.89 -20.03 -8.05
N ARG A 27 -13.64 -20.09 -9.15
CA ARG A 27 -13.40 -19.23 -10.32
C ARG A 27 -13.73 -17.76 -10.05
N ALA A 28 -14.70 -17.47 -9.19
CA ALA A 28 -15.04 -16.11 -8.79
C ALA A 28 -13.92 -15.48 -7.93
N VAL A 29 -13.38 -16.22 -6.94
CA VAL A 29 -12.25 -15.75 -6.12
C VAL A 29 -11.02 -15.49 -6.98
N ARG A 30 -10.68 -16.41 -7.90
CA ARG A 30 -9.52 -16.24 -8.79
C ARG A 30 -9.64 -14.99 -9.66
N ARG A 31 -10.80 -14.76 -10.28
CA ARG A 31 -11.03 -13.55 -11.09
C ARG A 31 -10.91 -12.27 -10.27
N TYR A 32 -11.45 -12.26 -9.06
CA TYR A 32 -11.35 -11.12 -8.16
C TYR A 32 -9.90 -10.87 -7.69
N LEU A 33 -9.13 -11.93 -7.38
CA LEU A 33 -7.69 -11.84 -7.11
C LEU A 33 -6.90 -11.24 -8.29
N GLU A 34 -7.18 -11.68 -9.52
CA GLU A 34 -6.54 -11.13 -10.72
C GLU A 34 -6.87 -9.64 -10.92
N GLU A 35 -8.11 -9.24 -10.68
CA GLU A 35 -8.54 -7.85 -10.77
C GLU A 35 -7.89 -6.97 -9.69
N LEU A 36 -7.86 -7.44 -8.44
CA LEU A 36 -7.14 -6.78 -7.35
C LEU A 36 -5.65 -6.65 -7.64
N GLY A 37 -5.01 -7.69 -8.19
CA GLY A 37 -3.60 -7.67 -8.58
C GLY A 37 -3.28 -6.60 -9.63
N ARG A 38 -4.14 -6.47 -10.66
CA ARG A 38 -4.01 -5.41 -11.67
C ARG A 38 -4.19 -4.02 -11.07
N ASN A 39 -5.20 -3.85 -10.22
CA ASN A 39 -5.46 -2.58 -9.54
C ASN A 39 -4.31 -2.20 -8.60
N LEU A 40 -3.72 -3.16 -7.90
CA LEU A 40 -2.55 -2.94 -7.04
C LEU A 40 -1.33 -2.51 -7.85
N GLY A 41 -1.09 -3.13 -9.02
CA GLY A 41 -0.01 -2.71 -9.92
C GLY A 41 -0.18 -1.27 -10.40
N GLN A 42 -1.40 -0.88 -10.78
CA GLN A 42 -1.71 0.49 -11.18
C GLN A 42 -1.59 1.47 -10.01
N LEU A 43 -2.12 1.14 -8.83
CA LEU A 43 -2.06 1.98 -7.63
C LEU A 43 -0.61 2.20 -7.17
N LYS A 44 0.25 1.19 -7.30
CA LYS A 44 1.69 1.33 -7.03
C LYS A 44 2.34 2.33 -7.98
N ALA A 45 1.99 2.30 -9.27
CA ALA A 45 2.51 3.25 -10.24
C ALA A 45 2.03 4.68 -9.97
N GLU A 46 0.75 4.85 -9.62
CA GLU A 46 0.19 6.15 -9.22
C GLU A 46 0.81 6.67 -7.93
N ALA A 47 0.98 5.82 -6.91
CA ALA A 47 1.65 6.21 -5.66
C ALA A 47 3.09 6.67 -5.91
N ALA A 48 3.84 5.94 -6.75
CA ALA A 48 5.21 6.35 -7.12
C ALA A 48 5.21 7.69 -7.89
N ALA A 49 4.24 7.91 -8.78
CA ALA A 49 4.10 9.16 -9.49
C ALA A 49 3.75 10.34 -8.56
N ALA A 50 2.89 10.11 -7.56
CA ALA A 50 2.51 11.09 -6.56
C ALA A 50 3.68 11.45 -5.62
N GLU A 51 4.44 10.45 -5.15
CA GLU A 51 5.68 10.69 -4.39
C GLU A 51 6.70 11.50 -5.20
N ALA A 52 6.85 11.18 -6.49
CA ALA A 52 7.73 11.95 -7.36
C ALA A 52 7.23 13.40 -7.54
N ALA A 53 5.92 13.61 -7.64
CA ALA A 53 5.32 14.94 -7.72
C ALA A 53 5.53 15.73 -6.42
N GLN A 54 5.30 15.11 -5.26
CA GLN A 54 5.60 15.68 -3.95
C GLN A 54 7.07 16.10 -3.84
N GLY A 55 7.99 15.23 -4.26
CA GLY A 55 9.42 15.52 -4.27
C GLY A 55 9.82 16.66 -5.23
N ARG A 56 9.09 16.86 -6.34
CA ARG A 56 9.27 18.03 -7.22
C ARG A 56 8.75 19.32 -6.56
N ALA A 57 7.56 19.29 -5.98
CA ALA A 57 6.98 20.44 -5.29
C ALA A 57 7.84 20.88 -4.09
N ARG A 58 8.37 19.92 -3.33
CA ARG A 58 9.31 20.19 -2.24
C ARG A 58 10.59 20.89 -2.73
N ARG A 59 11.20 20.38 -3.81
CA ARG A 59 12.39 21.00 -4.40
C ARG A 59 12.11 22.43 -4.87
N ALA A 60 10.97 22.67 -5.51
CA ALA A 60 10.58 24.02 -5.93
C ALA A 60 10.44 24.98 -4.73
N LEU A 61 9.88 24.53 -3.61
CA LEU A 61 9.83 25.31 -2.38
C LEU A 61 11.23 25.58 -1.79
N ASP A 62 12.10 24.58 -1.77
CA ASP A 62 13.45 24.72 -1.25
C ASP A 62 14.29 25.68 -2.12
N GLU A 63 14.19 25.57 -3.45
CA GLU A 63 14.83 26.49 -4.41
C GLU A 63 14.34 27.94 -4.24
N TRP A 64 13.03 28.13 -4.05
CA TRP A 64 12.45 29.44 -3.77
C TRP A 64 12.97 30.03 -2.44
N ARG A 65 13.08 29.22 -1.38
CA ARG A 65 13.68 29.65 -0.10
C ARG A 65 15.13 30.08 -0.26
N GLU A 66 15.92 29.31 -1.01
CA GLU A 66 17.30 29.67 -1.29
C GLU A 66 17.42 30.98 -2.06
N GLU A 67 16.53 31.22 -3.03
CA GLU A 67 16.48 32.47 -3.80
C GLU A 67 16.13 33.67 -2.92
N LEU A 68 15.14 33.55 -2.02
CA LEU A 68 14.85 34.58 -1.04
C LEU A 68 16.06 34.89 -0.17
N HIS A 69 16.72 33.88 0.39
CA HIS A 69 17.91 34.08 1.21
C HIS A 69 19.08 34.71 0.42
N ARG A 70 19.20 34.42 -0.89
CA ARG A 70 20.17 35.10 -1.75
C ARG A 70 19.83 36.59 -1.88
N LEU A 71 18.58 36.93 -2.15
CA LEU A 71 18.12 38.32 -2.27
C LEU A 71 18.30 39.09 -0.95
N GLU A 72 18.01 38.47 0.19
CA GLU A 72 18.26 39.05 1.51
C GLU A 72 19.73 39.38 1.75
N ARG A 73 20.64 38.44 1.44
CA ARG A 73 22.09 38.66 1.56
C ARG A 73 22.57 39.78 0.64
N TYR A 74 22.05 39.87 -0.57
CA TYR A 74 22.42 40.92 -1.52
C TYR A 74 21.90 42.29 -1.10
N ALA A 75 20.68 42.38 -0.58
CA ALA A 75 20.14 43.61 -0.02
C ALA A 75 20.98 44.09 1.18
N ALA A 76 21.30 43.19 2.12
CA ALA A 76 22.13 43.50 3.28
C ALA A 76 23.54 44.00 2.86
N LYS A 77 24.19 43.31 1.93
CA LYS A 77 25.51 43.70 1.43
C LYS A 77 25.48 45.05 0.69
N ALA A 78 24.43 45.33 -0.07
CA ALA A 78 24.26 46.62 -0.75
C ALA A 78 24.12 47.76 0.28
N GLN A 79 23.34 47.54 1.33
CA GLN A 79 23.16 48.48 2.43
C GLN A 79 24.46 48.75 3.19
N GLU A 80 25.23 47.71 3.51
CA GLU A 80 26.56 47.86 4.14
C GLU A 80 27.54 48.67 3.28
N SER A 81 27.44 48.53 1.94
CA SER A 81 28.25 49.30 1.01
C SER A 81 27.76 50.73 0.74
N GLY A 82 26.63 51.13 1.33
CA GLY A 82 26.00 52.44 1.11
C GLY A 82 25.32 52.60 -0.27
N ASP A 83 25.13 51.51 -1.02
CA ASP A 83 24.48 51.52 -2.32
C ASP A 83 22.96 51.34 -2.15
N GLU A 84 22.30 52.44 -1.76
CA GLU A 84 20.86 52.46 -1.50
C GLU A 84 20.02 52.06 -2.72
N GLY A 85 20.48 52.38 -3.93
CA GLY A 85 19.81 52.03 -5.17
C GLY A 85 19.75 50.52 -5.39
N LYS A 86 20.88 49.82 -5.20
CA LYS A 86 20.92 48.35 -5.27
C LYS A 86 20.16 47.70 -4.12
N ALA A 87 20.25 48.25 -2.91
CA ALA A 87 19.52 47.73 -1.75
C ALA A 87 18.01 47.71 -2.01
N ARG A 88 17.44 48.83 -2.52
CA ARG A 88 16.03 48.90 -2.91
C ARG A 88 15.68 47.92 -4.02
N SER A 89 16.52 47.81 -5.07
CA SER A 89 16.26 46.85 -6.15
C SER A 89 16.19 45.40 -5.67
N PHE A 90 17.06 44.98 -4.75
CA PHE A 90 17.00 43.62 -4.19
C PHE A 90 15.79 43.41 -3.27
N GLN A 91 15.35 44.46 -2.56
CA GLN A 91 14.12 44.43 -1.76
C GLN A 91 12.88 44.28 -2.66
N ASP A 92 12.78 45.05 -3.74
CA ASP A 92 11.66 44.94 -4.70
C ASP A 92 11.60 43.54 -5.34
N MET A 93 12.76 42.96 -5.69
CA MET A 93 12.84 41.58 -6.19
C MET A 93 12.41 40.56 -5.13
N LYS A 94 12.77 40.78 -3.87
CA LYS A 94 12.35 39.93 -2.74
C LYS A 94 10.83 39.96 -2.58
N GLU A 95 10.22 41.14 -2.56
CA GLU A 95 8.76 41.29 -2.45
C GLU A 95 8.00 40.61 -3.60
N GLN A 96 8.55 40.66 -4.83
CA GLN A 96 7.98 39.92 -5.96
C GLN A 96 8.06 38.40 -5.76
N GLN A 97 9.15 37.92 -5.17
CA GLN A 97 9.35 36.50 -4.93
C GLN A 97 8.50 35.99 -3.77
N GLU A 98 8.25 36.80 -2.73
CA GLU A 98 7.36 36.47 -1.62
C GLU A 98 5.93 36.19 -2.10
N LYS A 99 5.45 36.84 -3.17
CA LYS A 99 4.12 36.55 -3.77
C LYS A 99 3.98 35.13 -4.32
N LYS A 100 5.08 34.42 -4.55
CA LYS A 100 5.08 33.04 -5.06
C LYS A 100 4.98 32.00 -3.94
N VAL A 101 5.06 32.38 -2.67
CA VAL A 101 5.08 31.42 -1.55
C VAL A 101 3.78 30.65 -1.42
N GLU A 102 2.64 31.35 -1.44
CA GLU A 102 1.34 30.72 -1.23
C GLU A 102 1.02 29.66 -2.28
N PRO A 103 1.16 29.92 -3.59
CA PRO A 103 0.89 28.87 -4.58
C PRO A 103 1.85 27.69 -4.46
N LEU A 104 3.15 27.91 -4.21
CA LEU A 104 4.11 26.82 -4.04
C LEU A 104 3.83 25.98 -2.79
N GLN A 105 3.41 26.60 -1.69
CA GLN A 105 3.00 25.90 -0.47
C GLN A 105 1.72 25.10 -0.69
N ALA A 106 0.73 25.69 -1.36
CA ALA A 106 -0.51 25.00 -1.71
C ALA A 106 -0.24 23.77 -2.60
N ASP A 107 0.61 23.91 -3.62
CA ASP A 107 0.99 22.80 -4.51
C ASP A 107 1.70 21.67 -3.74
N PHE A 108 2.60 22.01 -2.82
CA PHE A 108 3.29 21.02 -1.99
C PHE A 108 2.36 20.32 -1.01
N LEU A 109 1.44 21.04 -0.37
CA LEU A 109 0.43 20.47 0.51
C LEU A 109 -0.48 19.50 -0.25
N ALA A 110 -1.03 19.93 -1.40
CA ALA A 110 -1.88 19.09 -2.23
C ALA A 110 -1.14 17.82 -2.71
N ALA A 111 0.12 17.94 -3.13
CA ALA A 111 0.92 16.79 -3.54
C ALA A 111 1.23 15.84 -2.37
N THR A 112 1.43 16.39 -1.17
CA THR A 112 1.66 15.59 0.06
C THR A 112 0.40 14.85 0.49
N GLU A 113 -0.75 15.50 0.47
CA GLU A 113 -2.04 14.87 0.78
C GLU A 113 -2.38 13.75 -0.20
N GLU A 114 -2.18 13.96 -1.50
CA GLU A 114 -2.45 12.92 -2.51
C GLU A 114 -1.48 11.73 -2.37
N ALA A 115 -0.18 11.99 -2.12
CA ALA A 115 0.79 10.92 -1.87
C ALA A 115 0.43 10.11 -0.62
N ALA A 116 0.05 10.77 0.49
CA ALA A 116 -0.37 10.11 1.72
C ALA A 116 -1.63 9.25 1.51
N ARG A 117 -2.63 9.78 0.78
CA ARG A 117 -3.86 9.06 0.46
C ARG A 117 -3.59 7.80 -0.36
N LEU A 118 -2.76 7.89 -1.40
CA LEU A 118 -2.40 6.73 -2.23
C LEU A 118 -1.59 5.69 -1.45
N GLN A 119 -0.77 6.13 -0.50
CA GLN A 119 -0.05 5.25 0.41
C GLN A 119 -0.98 4.46 1.33
N GLU A 120 -1.96 5.13 1.95
CA GLU A 120 -2.96 4.47 2.80
C GLU A 120 -3.76 3.43 2.00
N LEU A 121 -4.23 3.80 0.81
CA LEU A 121 -4.98 2.90 -0.08
C LEU A 121 -4.15 1.69 -0.51
N ARG A 122 -2.87 1.91 -0.81
CA ARG A 122 -1.93 0.83 -1.13
C ARG A 122 -1.80 -0.14 0.03
N GLY A 123 -1.68 0.38 1.26
CA GLY A 123 -1.61 -0.43 2.47
C GLY A 123 -2.85 -1.32 2.64
N LYS A 124 -4.04 -0.73 2.52
CA LYS A 124 -5.31 -1.46 2.61
C LYS A 124 -5.41 -2.56 1.55
N LEU A 125 -5.17 -2.23 0.28
CA LEU A 125 -5.27 -3.20 -0.81
C LEU A 125 -4.28 -4.36 -0.67
N VAL A 126 -3.08 -4.12 -0.16
CA VAL A 126 -2.11 -5.19 0.14
C VAL A 126 -2.64 -6.11 1.24
N ALA A 127 -3.26 -5.56 2.29
CA ALA A 127 -3.87 -6.35 3.35
C ALA A 127 -5.04 -7.18 2.83
N ASP A 128 -5.91 -6.59 2.00
CA ASP A 128 -7.07 -7.28 1.43
C ASP A 128 -6.67 -8.42 0.50
N VAL A 129 -5.70 -8.20 -0.39
CA VAL A 129 -5.15 -9.25 -1.26
C VAL A 129 -4.61 -10.40 -0.43
N ARG A 130 -3.88 -10.11 0.65
CA ARG A 130 -3.31 -11.13 1.54
C ARG A 130 -4.38 -11.95 2.26
N ASP A 131 -5.42 -11.31 2.79
CA ASP A 131 -6.52 -12.02 3.45
C ASP A 131 -7.27 -12.92 2.46
N LEU A 132 -7.48 -12.41 1.24
CA LEU A 132 -8.17 -13.13 0.20
C LEU A 132 -7.40 -14.36 -0.29
N GLU A 133 -6.09 -14.23 -0.49
CA GLU A 133 -5.18 -15.34 -0.83
C GLU A 133 -5.22 -16.43 0.24
N ALA A 134 -5.20 -16.05 1.52
CA ALA A 134 -5.29 -17.00 2.63
C ALA A 134 -6.63 -17.74 2.66
N ARG A 135 -7.75 -17.03 2.44
CA ARG A 135 -9.08 -17.66 2.34
C ARG A 135 -9.17 -18.60 1.14
N HIS A 136 -8.67 -18.18 -0.02
CA HIS A 136 -8.64 -19.00 -1.22
C HIS A 136 -7.86 -20.30 -1.03
N ALA A 137 -6.68 -20.23 -0.40
CA ALA A 137 -5.88 -21.41 -0.07
C ALA A 137 -6.64 -22.40 0.84
N ARG A 138 -7.32 -21.89 1.88
CA ARG A 138 -8.14 -22.71 2.79
C ARG A 138 -9.28 -23.41 2.05
N VAL A 139 -10.03 -22.69 1.22
CA VAL A 139 -11.14 -23.27 0.44
C VAL A 139 -10.63 -24.34 -0.52
N LYS A 140 -9.50 -24.11 -1.18
CA LYS A 140 -8.90 -25.10 -2.07
C LYS A 140 -8.47 -26.36 -1.33
N HIS A 141 -7.91 -26.21 -0.12
CA HIS A 141 -7.53 -27.34 0.74
C HIS A 141 -8.75 -28.17 1.15
N THR A 142 -9.79 -27.53 1.70
CA THR A 142 -11.01 -28.24 2.15
C THR A 142 -11.74 -28.92 1.00
N MET A 143 -11.78 -28.31 -0.19
CA MET A 143 -12.34 -28.94 -1.38
C MET A 143 -11.51 -30.15 -1.85
N ALA A 144 -10.19 -30.10 -1.74
CA ALA A 144 -9.32 -31.23 -2.07
C ALA A 144 -9.55 -32.39 -1.07
N GLU A 145 -9.62 -32.10 0.22
CA GLU A 145 -9.95 -33.09 1.26
C GLU A 145 -11.33 -33.73 1.03
N ALA A 146 -12.35 -32.93 0.73
CA ALA A 146 -13.69 -33.44 0.45
C ALA A 146 -13.73 -34.34 -0.79
N ARG A 147 -13.00 -33.98 -1.86
CA ARG A 147 -12.86 -34.81 -3.07
C ARG A 147 -12.16 -36.14 -2.77
N LEU A 148 -11.11 -36.13 -1.95
CA LEU A 148 -10.41 -37.35 -1.53
C LEU A 148 -11.32 -38.26 -0.67
N GLN A 149 -12.10 -37.69 0.25
CA GLN A 149 -13.07 -38.45 1.04
C GLN A 149 -14.16 -39.09 0.16
N GLN A 150 -14.70 -38.36 -0.82
CA GLN A 150 -15.66 -38.93 -1.77
C GLN A 150 -15.06 -40.05 -2.62
N GLN A 151 -13.81 -39.90 -3.06
CA GLN A 151 -13.14 -40.90 -3.88
C GLN A 151 -12.84 -42.19 -3.10
N ASN A 152 -12.48 -42.08 -1.82
CA ASN A 152 -12.31 -43.22 -0.91
C ASN A 152 -13.64 -43.90 -0.54
N GLN A 153 -14.75 -43.17 -0.51
CA GLN A 153 -16.09 -43.74 -0.27
C GLN A 153 -16.72 -44.36 -1.53
N GLY A 154 -16.27 -43.95 -2.72
CA GLY A 154 -16.75 -44.45 -4.02
C GLY A 154 -16.01 -45.66 -4.59
N GLY A 155 -14.98 -46.15 -3.90
CA GLY A 155 -14.11 -47.26 -4.35
C GLY A 155 -14.10 -48.44 -3.39
N SER A 156 -15.21 -49.15 -3.24
CA SER A 156 -15.22 -50.48 -2.62
C SER A 156 -15.13 -51.56 -3.70
N ASP A 157 -13.91 -51.84 -4.15
CA ASP A 157 -13.54 -53.14 -4.72
C ASP A 157 -12.40 -53.74 -3.87
N PRO A 158 -12.60 -54.89 -3.19
CA PRO A 158 -11.63 -55.42 -2.23
C PRO A 158 -10.67 -56.42 -2.89
N ALA A 159 -9.68 -55.97 -3.67
CA ALA A 159 -8.53 -56.81 -4.05
C ALA A 159 -7.38 -56.02 -4.70
N GLY A 160 -6.35 -55.66 -3.94
CA GLY A 160 -5.05 -55.23 -4.48
C GLY A 160 -4.17 -54.52 -3.45
N PRO A 161 -2.84 -54.70 -3.44
CA PRO A 161 -1.97 -54.20 -2.36
C PRO A 161 -1.97 -52.67 -2.32
N ILE A 162 -2.34 -52.13 -1.16
CA ILE A 162 -2.29 -50.71 -0.83
C ILE A 162 -0.83 -50.38 -0.51
N ASP A 163 -0.04 -49.98 -1.51
CA ASP A 163 1.21 -49.27 -1.26
C ASP A 163 1.35 -48.11 -2.26
N ALA A 164 1.41 -46.89 -1.70
CA ALA A 164 1.40 -45.53 -2.27
C ALA A 164 0.00 -44.94 -2.62
N PRO A 165 -0.42 -43.80 -2.01
CA PRO A 165 0.41 -42.60 -1.86
C PRO A 165 0.31 -41.91 -0.49
N LEU A 166 0.44 -42.63 0.64
CA LEU A 166 0.50 -41.99 1.96
C LEU A 166 1.76 -41.10 2.09
N GLY A 167 2.91 -41.57 1.62
CA GLY A 167 4.17 -40.82 1.70
C GLY A 167 4.22 -39.52 0.88
N MET A 168 3.54 -39.46 -0.27
CA MET A 168 3.43 -38.20 -1.04
C MET A 168 2.43 -37.21 -0.43
N LEU A 169 1.48 -37.70 0.37
CA LEU A 169 0.55 -36.88 1.13
C LEU A 169 1.21 -36.35 2.41
N GLU A 170 2.00 -37.17 3.09
CA GLU A 170 2.84 -36.75 4.22
C GLU A 170 3.85 -35.70 3.79
N GLU A 171 4.60 -35.93 2.71
CA GLU A 171 5.60 -34.96 2.22
C GLU A 171 4.97 -33.61 1.81
N LYS A 172 3.73 -33.61 1.27
CA LYS A 172 3.00 -32.36 0.94
C LYS A 172 2.39 -31.69 2.16
N ALA A 173 1.90 -32.46 3.13
CA ALA A 173 1.40 -31.93 4.39
C ALA A 173 2.54 -31.30 5.18
N ASP A 174 3.70 -31.95 5.22
CA ASP A 174 4.93 -31.45 5.85
C ASP A 174 5.41 -30.18 5.14
N LEU A 175 5.40 -30.14 3.81
CA LEU A 175 5.77 -28.92 3.06
C LEU A 175 4.84 -27.74 3.36
N ALA A 176 3.52 -28.00 3.45
CA ALA A 176 2.53 -26.99 3.78
C ALA A 176 2.62 -26.53 5.25
N LEU A 177 2.97 -27.43 6.17
CA LEU A 177 3.26 -27.12 7.57
C LEU A 177 4.52 -26.26 7.69
N TYR A 178 5.61 -26.64 7.01
CA TYR A 178 6.85 -25.85 6.99
C TYR A 178 6.65 -24.46 6.39
N GLU A 179 5.84 -24.33 5.33
CA GLU A 179 5.52 -23.03 4.74
C GLU A 179 4.65 -22.19 5.67
N ALA A 180 3.69 -22.80 6.37
CA ALA A 180 2.87 -22.13 7.38
C ALA A 180 3.69 -21.69 8.61
N GLU A 181 4.64 -22.53 9.07
CA GLU A 181 5.55 -22.23 10.17
C GLU A 181 6.54 -21.13 9.80
N ALA A 182 7.14 -21.17 8.60
CA ALA A 182 8.01 -20.10 8.11
C ALA A 182 7.27 -18.75 7.97
N LEU A 183 6.00 -18.78 7.55
CA LEU A 183 5.14 -17.59 7.52
C LEU A 183 4.71 -17.12 8.91
N ALA A 184 4.62 -18.02 9.89
CA ALA A 184 4.33 -17.70 11.28
C ALA A 184 5.57 -17.11 11.99
N GLU A 185 6.77 -17.63 11.74
CA GLU A 185 8.04 -17.03 12.20
C GLU A 185 8.22 -15.63 11.62
N LEU A 186 7.95 -15.43 10.33
CA LEU A 186 8.01 -14.11 9.68
C LEU A 186 6.93 -13.13 10.19
N ARG A 187 5.85 -13.64 10.80
CA ARG A 187 4.86 -12.86 11.56
C ARG A 187 5.34 -12.55 12.97
N SER A 188 5.99 -13.50 13.65
CA SER A 188 6.50 -13.35 15.01
C SER A 188 7.69 -12.38 15.07
N GLU A 189 8.54 -12.36 14.05
CA GLU A 189 9.61 -11.37 13.89
C GLU A 189 9.09 -9.95 13.63
N ARG A 190 7.80 -9.81 13.28
CA ARG A 190 7.17 -8.51 12.93
C ARG A 190 6.08 -8.09 13.91
N GLN A 191 5.99 -8.76 15.06
CA GLN A 191 5.07 -8.42 16.14
C GLN A 191 5.79 -7.70 17.29
N GLU A 192 6.63 -6.71 16.96
CA GLU A 192 6.89 -5.63 17.92
C GLU A 192 5.71 -4.66 17.84
N LYS A 193 4.73 -4.87 18.74
CA LYS A 193 3.54 -4.03 19.06
C LYS A 193 2.74 -3.54 17.84
N SER A 194 1.45 -3.85 17.80
CA SER A 194 0.59 -3.24 16.77
C SER A 194 0.64 -1.71 16.90
N PHE A 195 0.64 -0.99 15.77
CA PHE A 195 0.70 0.48 15.78
C PHE A 195 -0.49 1.09 16.54
N ASP A 196 -1.63 0.38 16.58
CA ASP A 196 -2.79 0.75 17.39
C ASP A 196 -2.48 0.71 18.89
N GLU A 197 -1.73 -0.28 19.37
CA GLU A 197 -1.27 -0.36 20.77
C GLU A 197 -0.19 0.69 21.09
N LEU A 198 0.72 0.99 20.14
CA LEU A 198 1.73 2.04 20.31
C LEU A 198 1.11 3.45 20.33
N PHE A 199 0.03 3.66 19.57
CA PHE A 199 -0.69 4.92 19.52
C PHE A 199 -1.52 5.15 20.80
N ASP A 200 -2.14 4.10 21.34
CA ASP A 200 -2.88 4.14 22.61
C ASP A 200 -1.95 4.38 23.83
N GLU A 201 -0.72 3.85 23.81
CA GLU A 201 0.29 4.13 24.84
C GLU A 201 0.76 5.60 24.80
N LEU A 202 0.91 6.17 23.60
CA LEU A 202 1.37 7.56 23.42
C LEU A 202 0.30 8.58 23.85
N ILE A 203 -0.97 8.27 23.60
CA ILE A 203 -2.11 9.12 23.99
C ILE A 203 -2.34 9.10 25.51
N ARG A 204 -2.04 7.98 26.19
CA ARG A 204 -2.16 7.87 27.67
C ARG A 204 -1.01 8.52 28.44
N GLN A 205 0.14 8.82 27.81
CA GLN A 205 1.30 9.43 28.46
C GLN A 205 1.43 10.94 28.25
N ALA A 206 0.47 11.60 27.60
CA ALA A 206 0.46 13.06 27.52
C ALA A 206 -0.06 13.67 28.86
N PRO A 207 0.71 14.54 29.54
CA PRO A 207 0.29 15.21 30.78
C PRO A 207 -0.82 16.25 30.56
#